data_AF-A0A1B9G3K2-F1
#
_entry.id   AF-A0A1B9G3K2-F1
#
_cell.length_a   1.000
_cell.length_b   1.000
_cell.length_c   1.000
_cell.angle_alpha   90.00
_cell.angle_beta   90.00
_cell.angle_gamma   90.00
#
_symmetry.space_group_name_H-M   'P 1'
#
loop_
_entity.id
_entity.type
_entity.pdbx_description
1 polymer ?
#
loop_
_entity_poly.entity_id
_entity_poly.type
_entity_poly.pdbx_seq_one_letter_code
_entity_poly.pdbx_strand_id
1 'polypeptide(L)'
;MNTYTPDTASSYGTPSPSSSYRRFSDESPSPLPQYALSSDLCHLVEEPGMNVVIARKVAKLQDSLPNLSPENLRQAKADMMYLLTILDGEGGEVAQCKAGAVFSAPV
;
A
#
# COMPACT_ATOMS: atom_id res chain seq x y z
N MET A 1 -41.38 -61.51 -3.41
CA MET A 1 -40.54 -60.30 -3.26
C MET A 1 -41.32 -59.37 -2.35
N ASN A 2 -41.05 -59.43 -1.05
CA ASN A 2 -41.81 -58.70 -0.04
C ASN A 2 -40.83 -57.85 0.76
N THR A 3 -41.08 -56.55 0.71
CA THR A 3 -40.28 -55.44 1.18
C THR A 3 -40.33 -55.33 2.70
N TYR A 4 -39.14 -55.25 3.33
CA TYR A 4 -38.97 -54.85 4.73
C TYR A 4 -39.15 -53.32 4.85
N THR A 5 -39.97 -52.87 5.79
CA THR A 5 -39.96 -51.49 6.32
C THR A 5 -39.57 -51.51 7.79
N PRO A 6 -38.48 -50.82 8.18
CA PRO A 6 -38.30 -50.36 9.55
C PRO A 6 -38.56 -48.86 9.66
N ASP A 7 -39.61 -48.56 10.42
CA ASP A 7 -39.71 -47.63 11.56
C ASP A 7 -38.69 -46.46 11.70
N THR A 8 -39.28 -45.27 11.88
CA THR A 8 -38.91 -44.16 12.79
C THR A 8 -37.51 -43.54 12.72
N ALA A 9 -37.46 -42.28 12.29
CA ALA A 9 -36.69 -41.24 12.97
C ALA A 9 -37.33 -39.86 12.74
N SER A 10 -37.93 -39.33 13.81
CA SER A 10 -38.18 -37.91 13.98
C SER A 10 -36.84 -37.17 13.88
N SER A 11 -36.71 -36.19 13.01
CA SER A 11 -35.56 -35.28 13.00
C SER A 11 -36.06 -33.86 12.85
N TYR A 12 -36.09 -33.18 13.99
CA TYR A 12 -36.10 -31.73 14.10
C TYR A 12 -34.89 -31.17 13.34
N GLY A 13 -35.12 -30.70 12.11
CA GLY A 13 -34.16 -29.89 11.36
C GLY A 13 -34.60 -28.43 11.39
N THR A 14 -33.95 -27.66 12.26
CA THR A 14 -34.06 -26.19 12.38
C THR A 14 -33.99 -25.46 11.03
N PRO A 15 -34.78 -24.39 10.79
CA PRO A 15 -34.58 -23.56 9.59
C PRO A 15 -33.23 -22.84 9.67
N SER A 16 -32.34 -23.13 8.73
CA SER A 16 -31.07 -22.43 8.56
C SER A 16 -31.29 -20.92 8.41
N PRO A 17 -30.54 -20.07 9.13
CA PRO A 17 -30.67 -18.63 8.97
C PRO A 17 -30.28 -18.24 7.55
N SER A 18 -31.14 -17.45 6.89
CA SER A 18 -30.83 -16.77 5.65
C SER A 18 -29.50 -16.02 5.82
N SER A 19 -28.44 -16.54 5.20
CA SER A 19 -27.20 -15.80 5.03
C SER A 19 -27.49 -14.68 4.05
N SER A 20 -27.89 -13.51 4.56
CA SER A 20 -27.77 -12.26 3.82
C SER A 20 -26.29 -12.03 3.57
N TYR A 21 -25.78 -12.61 2.48
CA TYR A 21 -24.49 -12.24 1.93
C TYR A 21 -24.55 -10.74 1.67
N ARG A 22 -23.84 -9.97 2.51
CA ARG A 22 -23.55 -8.57 2.24
C ARG A 22 -22.77 -8.56 0.94
N ARG A 23 -23.45 -8.19 -0.14
CA ARG A 23 -22.86 -7.92 -1.44
C ARG A 23 -22.05 -6.65 -1.26
N PHE A 24 -20.76 -6.79 -0.92
CA PHE A 24 -19.83 -5.68 -1.06
C PHE A 24 -19.82 -5.34 -2.55
N SER A 25 -20.26 -4.12 -2.89
CA SER A 25 -20.12 -3.61 -4.23
C SER A 25 -18.65 -3.76 -4.63
N ASP A 26 -18.40 -4.50 -5.70
CA ASP A 26 -17.07 -4.66 -6.34
C ASP A 26 -16.66 -3.36 -7.05
N GLU A 27 -16.91 -2.22 -6.42
CA GLU A 27 -16.30 -0.97 -6.80
C GLU A 27 -14.88 -1.05 -6.25
N SER A 28 -14.05 -1.81 -6.95
CA SER A 28 -12.60 -1.81 -6.73
C SER A 28 -12.19 -0.34 -6.70
N PRO A 29 -11.75 0.20 -5.55
CA PRO A 29 -11.34 1.59 -5.49
C PRO A 29 -10.29 1.73 -6.58
N SER A 30 -10.51 2.71 -7.47
CA SER A 30 -9.58 3.02 -8.55
C SER A 30 -8.18 2.97 -7.95
N PRO A 31 -7.23 2.19 -8.51
CA PRO A 31 -5.94 2.01 -7.86
C PRO A 31 -5.39 3.39 -7.59
N LEU A 32 -5.27 3.73 -6.31
CA LEU A 32 -4.69 5.00 -5.89
C LEU A 32 -3.36 5.13 -6.63
N PRO A 33 -3.00 6.33 -7.12
CA PRO A 33 -1.75 6.52 -7.84
C PRO A 33 -0.62 5.95 -6.99
N GLN A 34 -0.03 4.86 -7.48
CA GLN A 34 1.02 4.17 -6.75
C GLN A 34 2.22 5.09 -6.72
N TYR A 35 2.76 5.30 -5.53
CA TYR A 35 3.97 6.07 -5.39
C TYR A 35 5.09 5.41 -6.19
N ALA A 36 5.68 6.19 -7.10
CA ALA A 36 6.87 5.85 -7.83
C ALA A 36 7.95 6.85 -7.45
N LEU A 37 9.14 6.34 -7.15
CA LEU A 37 10.31 7.17 -6.93
C LEU A 37 10.61 7.96 -8.20
N SER A 38 10.94 9.24 -8.06
CA SER A 38 11.38 10.04 -9.20
C SER A 38 12.56 9.35 -9.93
N SER A 39 12.50 9.31 -11.25
CA SER A 39 13.52 8.64 -12.10
C SER A 39 14.95 9.12 -11.81
N ASP A 40 15.09 10.41 -11.48
CA ASP A 40 16.36 11.04 -11.10
C ASP A 40 16.95 10.55 -9.77
N LEU A 41 16.24 9.67 -9.05
CA LEU A 41 16.64 9.12 -7.77
C LEU A 41 16.79 7.59 -7.82
N CYS A 42 16.23 6.92 -8.83
CA CYS A 42 16.17 5.46 -8.89
C CYS A 42 17.58 4.85 -8.91
N HIS A 43 18.45 5.39 -9.77
CA HIS A 43 19.84 4.99 -9.89
C HIS A 43 20.65 5.19 -8.59
N LEU A 44 20.27 6.16 -7.75
CA LEU A 44 20.96 6.43 -6.49
C LEU A 44 20.68 5.35 -5.44
N VAL A 45 19.54 4.68 -5.54
CA VAL A 45 19.14 3.63 -4.59
C VAL A 45 19.69 2.27 -5.04
N GLU A 46 19.83 2.06 -6.36
CA GLU A 46 20.34 0.82 -6.94
C GLU A 46 21.86 0.66 -6.77
N GLU A 47 22.62 1.76 -6.76
CA GLU A 47 24.08 1.69 -6.64
C GLU A 47 24.56 1.71 -5.17
N PRO A 48 25.32 0.68 -4.73
CA PRO A 48 25.88 0.66 -3.39
C PRO A 48 26.91 1.79 -3.20
N GLY A 49 26.84 2.48 -2.06
CA GLY A 49 27.76 3.57 -1.71
C GLY A 49 27.25 4.98 -2.04
N MET A 50 26.05 5.11 -2.62
CA MET A 50 25.44 6.40 -2.94
C MET A 50 24.79 7.13 -1.76
N ASN A 51 24.89 6.60 -0.53
CA ASN A 51 24.28 7.18 0.68
C ASN A 51 24.63 8.68 0.87
N VAL A 52 25.87 9.08 0.60
CA VAL A 52 26.29 10.50 0.72
C VAL A 52 25.60 11.38 -0.33
N VAL A 53 25.39 10.84 -1.54
CA VAL A 53 24.70 11.53 -2.64
C VAL A 53 23.21 11.61 -2.36
N ILE A 54 22.60 10.53 -1.86
CA ILE A 54 21.21 10.48 -1.41
C ILE A 54 20.99 11.55 -0.33
N ALA A 55 21.82 11.59 0.72
CA ALA A 55 21.70 12.59 1.79
C ALA A 55 21.80 14.02 1.26
N ARG A 56 22.71 14.28 0.31
CA ARG A 56 22.84 15.59 -0.36
C ARG A 56 21.59 15.93 -1.19
N LYS A 57 20.99 14.96 -1.88
CA LYS A 57 19.75 15.14 -2.65
C LYS A 57 18.56 15.43 -1.73
N VAL A 58 18.45 14.73 -0.60
CA VAL A 58 17.43 14.98 0.44
C VAL A 58 17.54 16.40 0.97
N ALA A 59 18.75 16.88 1.31
CA ALA A 59 18.95 18.25 1.77
C ALA A 59 18.52 19.28 0.71
N LYS A 60 18.89 19.08 -0.56
CA LYS A 60 18.45 19.96 -1.66
C LYS A 60 16.95 19.95 -1.87
N LEU A 61 16.30 18.78 -1.76
CA LEU A 61 14.85 18.66 -1.83
C LEU A 61 14.19 19.45 -0.68
N GLN A 62 14.72 19.31 0.54
CA GLN A 62 14.24 20.04 1.72
C GLN A 62 14.32 21.56 1.56
N ASP A 63 15.43 22.07 1.01
CA ASP A 63 15.59 23.50 0.71
C ASP A 63 14.61 23.99 -0.38
N SER A 64 14.21 23.09 -1.29
CA SER A 64 13.31 23.40 -2.41
C SER A 64 11.84 23.32 -2.02
N LEU A 65 11.48 22.54 -0.98
CA LEU A 65 10.09 22.35 -0.50
C LEU A 65 9.23 23.62 -0.41
N PRO A 66 9.68 24.75 0.19
CA PRO A 66 8.84 25.94 0.33
C PRO A 66 8.47 26.60 -1.00
N ASN A 67 9.20 26.29 -2.09
CA ASN A 67 9.00 26.88 -3.40
C ASN A 67 8.25 25.95 -4.38
N LEU A 68 7.86 24.75 -3.94
CA LEU A 68 7.19 23.76 -4.78
C LEU A 68 5.67 23.95 -4.77
N SER A 69 5.04 23.64 -5.91
CA SER A 69 3.58 23.53 -6.01
C SER A 69 3.06 22.37 -5.14
N PRO A 70 1.78 22.36 -4.71
CA PRO A 70 1.24 21.34 -3.80
C PRO A 70 1.42 19.90 -4.30
N GLU A 71 1.28 19.68 -5.61
CA GLU A 71 1.48 18.39 -6.26
C GLU A 71 2.94 17.93 -6.20
N ASN A 72 3.87 18.83 -6.55
CA ASN A 72 5.31 18.58 -6.46
C ASN A 72 5.79 18.45 -5.02
N LEU A 73 5.17 19.16 -4.09
CA LEU A 73 5.50 19.11 -2.66
C LEU A 73 5.14 17.74 -2.09
N ARG A 74 3.99 17.18 -2.45
CA ARG A 74 3.59 15.83 -2.07
C ARG A 74 4.58 14.79 -2.60
N GLN A 75 4.90 14.86 -3.89
CA GLN A 75 5.89 13.97 -4.50
C GLN A 75 7.27 14.11 -3.81
N ALA A 76 7.75 15.34 -3.60
CA ALA A 76 9.04 15.60 -2.97
C ALA A 76 9.11 15.09 -1.52
N LYS A 77 8.01 15.20 -0.75
CA LYS A 77 7.93 14.63 0.60
C LYS A 77 7.99 13.11 0.58
N ALA A 78 7.30 12.47 -0.36
CA ALA A 78 7.33 11.02 -0.51
C ALA A 78 8.73 10.54 -0.96
N ASP A 79 9.36 11.23 -1.91
CA ASP A 79 10.74 10.99 -2.33
C ASP A 79 11.74 11.14 -1.17
N MET A 80 11.61 12.20 -0.36
CA MET A 80 12.43 12.35 0.84
C MET A 80 12.23 11.19 1.81
N MET A 81 10.98 10.77 2.06
CA MET A 81 10.67 9.65 2.95
C MET A 81 11.31 8.36 2.44
N TYR A 82 11.22 8.08 1.14
CA TYR A 82 11.84 6.92 0.54
C TYR A 82 13.36 6.94 0.75
N LEU A 83 14.01 8.05 0.37
CA LEU A 83 15.46 8.19 0.45
C LEU A 83 15.98 8.11 1.89
N LEU A 84 15.26 8.70 2.85
CA LEU A 84 15.60 8.60 4.28
C LEU A 84 15.51 7.15 4.78
N THR A 85 14.45 6.43 4.38
CA THR A 85 14.27 5.02 4.74
C THR A 85 15.40 4.13 4.18
N ILE A 86 15.89 4.44 2.98
CA ILE A 86 17.07 3.78 2.41
C ILE A 86 18.34 4.10 3.21
N LEU A 87 18.51 5.35 3.65
CA LEU A 87 19.65 5.76 4.48
C LEU A 87 19.65 5.11 5.86
N ASP A 88 18.46 4.86 6.43
CA ASP A 88 18.27 4.12 7.68
C ASP A 88 18.55 2.61 7.53
N GLY A 89 18.72 2.12 6.29
CA GLY A 89 19.02 0.71 6.01
C GLY A 89 17.81 -0.23 6.10
N GLU A 90 16.59 0.31 6.11
CA GLU A 90 15.35 -0.48 6.19
C GLU A 90 14.96 -1.17 4.88
N GLY A 91 15.61 -0.80 3.76
CA GLY A 91 15.43 -1.41 2.45
C GLY A 91 14.30 -0.80 1.60
N GLY A 92 14.31 -1.13 0.31
CA GLY A 92 13.43 -0.52 -0.70
C GLY A 92 11.95 -0.81 -0.52
N GLU A 93 11.58 -2.01 -0.05
CA GLU A 93 10.18 -2.38 0.17
C GLU A 93 9.54 -1.53 1.29
N VAL A 94 10.27 -1.36 2.41
CA VAL A 94 9.83 -0.52 3.53
C VAL A 94 9.78 0.95 3.11
N ALA A 95 10.78 1.40 2.35
CA ALA A 95 10.83 2.75 1.80
C ALA A 95 9.62 3.05 0.91
N GLN A 96 9.22 2.09 0.07
CA GLN A 96 8.07 2.22 -0.82
C GLN A 96 6.75 2.27 -0.05
N CYS A 97 6.59 1.45 0.99
CA CYS A 97 5.42 1.51 1.86
C CYS A 97 5.31 2.86 2.59
N LYS A 98 6.41 3.33 3.20
CA LYS A 98 6.43 4.61 3.94
C LYS A 98 6.19 5.80 3.01
N ALA A 99 6.88 5.85 1.87
CA ALA A 99 6.72 6.90 0.88
C ALA A 99 5.31 6.89 0.25
N GLY A 100 4.75 5.71 -0.01
CA GLY A 100 3.38 5.55 -0.47
C GLY A 100 2.35 6.09 0.52
N ALA A 101 2.55 5.88 1.82
CA ALA A 101 1.70 6.46 2.85
C ALA A 101 1.78 8.00 2.88
N VAL A 102 2.99 8.57 2.70
CA VAL A 102 3.18 10.02 2.62
C VAL A 102 2.54 10.61 1.36
N PHE A 103 2.65 9.91 0.23
CA PHE A 103 2.07 10.36 -1.05
C PHE A 103 0.53 10.30 -1.04
N SER A 104 -0.05 9.29 -0.40
CA SER A 104 -1.51 9.15 -0.29
C SER A 104 -2.14 9.98 0.82
N ALA A 105 -1.34 10.62 1.68
CA ALA A 105 -1.83 11.43 2.77
C ALA A 105 -2.67 12.63 2.27
N PRO A 106 -3.82 12.92 2.91
CA PRO A 106 -4.59 14.13 2.62
C PRO A 106 -3.73 15.37 2.95
N VAL A 107 -3.71 16.33 2.02
CA VAL A 107 -2.97 17.61 2.11
C VAL A 107 -3.83 18.72 2.67
#